data_AF-A0A0C9Z2F6-F1
#
_entry.id   AF-A0A0C9Z2F6-F1
#
_cell.length_a   1.000
_cell.length_b   1.000
_cell.length_c   1.000
_cell.angle_alpha   90.00
_cell.angle_beta   90.00
_cell.angle_gamma   90.00
#
_symmetry.space_group_name_H-M   'P 1'
#
loop_
_entity.id
_entity.type
_entity.pdbx_description
1 polymer ?
#
loop_
_entity_poly.entity_id
_entity_poly.type
_entity_poly.pdbx_seq_one_letter_code
_entity_poly.pdbx_strand_id
1 'polypeptide(L)'
;MTRVTLPSIAYIATQIRFSLTSSPVFSRTDTVTDSERFYNSVLDIFEDPDEKQEVNDLTVWWNRQIFPSFSTAQRPLVKNSALARIREKRARTKEVSAGDGDGASA
;
A
#
# COMPACT_ATOMS: atom_id res chain seq x y z
N MET A 1 5.53 -3.48 -8.64
CA MET A 1 4.81 -3.66 -7.37
C MET A 1 5.01 -2.41 -6.54
N THR A 2 3.94 -1.79 -6.04
CA THR A 2 4.00 -0.51 -5.30
C THR A 2 3.40 -0.60 -3.90
N ARG A 3 2.78 -1.73 -3.57
CA ARG A 3 2.14 -2.01 -2.28
C ARG A 3 2.24 -3.49 -1.91
N VAL A 4 2.31 -3.77 -0.61
CA VAL A 4 2.17 -5.11 -0.04
C VAL A 4 0.71 -5.55 -0.06
N THR A 5 0.48 -6.85 -0.11
CA THR A 5 -0.87 -7.45 -0.01
C THR A 5 -1.00 -8.18 1.32
N LEU A 6 -2.22 -8.26 1.87
CA LEU A 6 -2.49 -9.01 3.10
C LEU A 6 -2.05 -10.49 2.99
N PRO A 7 -2.33 -11.20 1.87
CA PRO A 7 -1.73 -12.51 1.59
C PRO A 7 -0.21 -12.57 1.69
N SER A 8 0.50 -11.56 1.16
CA SER A 8 1.97 -11.55 1.24
C SER A 8 2.48 -11.41 2.67
N ILE A 9 1.80 -10.63 3.51
CA ILE A 9 2.15 -10.46 4.94
C ILE A 9 1.89 -11.78 5.69
N ALA A 10 0.73 -12.43 5.46
CA ALA A 10 0.40 -13.72 6.06
C ALA A 10 1.40 -14.82 5.66
N TYR A 11 1.86 -14.80 4.40
CA TYR A 11 2.88 -15.72 3.92
C TYR A 11 4.25 -15.48 4.60
N ILE A 12 4.64 -14.23 4.82
CA ILE A 12 5.85 -13.89 5.59
C ILE A 12 5.74 -14.39 7.04
N ALA A 13 4.61 -14.16 7.71
CA ALA A 13 4.37 -14.66 9.07
C ALA A 13 4.50 -16.19 9.14
N THR A 14 3.98 -16.89 8.14
CA THR A 14 4.07 -18.35 8.02
C THR A 14 5.52 -18.83 7.87
N GLN A 15 6.32 -18.15 7.04
CA GLN A 15 7.75 -18.45 6.89
C GLN A 15 8.54 -18.20 8.18
N ILE A 16 8.24 -17.10 8.90
CA ILE A 16 8.87 -16.80 10.18
C ILE A 16 8.54 -17.90 11.20
N ARG A 17 7.26 -18.30 11.33
CA ARG A 17 6.85 -19.40 12.22
C ARG A 17 7.62 -20.69 11.93
N PHE A 18 7.74 -21.06 10.67
CA PHE A 18 8.52 -22.23 10.26
C PHE A 18 10.00 -22.09 10.64
N SER A 19 10.59 -20.91 10.39
CA SER A 19 12.01 -20.64 10.69
C SER A 19 12.31 -20.68 12.20
N LEU A 20 11.31 -20.40 13.04
CA LEU A 20 11.40 -20.48 14.50
C LEU A 20 11.10 -21.89 15.04
N THR A 21 10.57 -22.80 14.22
CA THR A 21 10.27 -24.17 14.62
C THR A 21 11.50 -25.05 14.42
N SER A 22 11.76 -25.99 15.33
CA SER A 22 12.86 -26.98 15.18
C SER A 22 12.56 -28.09 14.15
N SER A 23 11.54 -27.92 13.31
CA SER A 23 11.10 -28.92 12.34
C SER A 23 11.96 -28.80 11.08
N PRO A 24 12.66 -29.87 10.65
CA PRO A 24 13.58 -29.82 9.52
C PRO A 24 12.88 -29.83 8.15
N VAL A 25 11.58 -30.10 8.08
CA VAL A 25 10.87 -30.29 6.81
C VAL A 25 9.48 -29.66 6.84
N PHE A 26 9.14 -28.96 5.77
CA PHE A 26 7.78 -28.45 5.53
C PHE A 26 6.88 -29.64 5.18
N SER A 27 6.20 -30.23 6.17
CA SER A 27 5.34 -31.40 5.97
C SER A 27 3.87 -31.03 6.07
N ARG A 28 3.07 -31.44 5.06
CA ARG A 28 1.61 -31.28 5.05
C ARG A 28 0.87 -32.17 6.05
N THR A 29 1.52 -33.22 6.54
CA THR A 29 0.96 -34.17 7.52
C THR A 29 1.40 -33.87 8.94
N ASP A 30 2.26 -32.88 9.15
CA ASP A 30 2.71 -32.48 10.47
C ASP A 30 1.65 -31.60 11.15
N THR A 31 0.76 -32.23 11.91
CA THR A 31 -0.25 -31.54 12.73
C THR A 31 0.33 -30.60 13.79
N VAL A 32 1.65 -30.65 14.06
CA VAL A 32 2.35 -29.70 14.94
C VAL A 32 2.58 -28.36 14.22
N THR A 33 2.75 -28.38 12.89
CA THR A 33 3.13 -27.22 12.08
C THR A 33 2.19 -27.03 10.89
N ASP A 34 0.87 -27.12 11.12
CA ASP A 34 -0.15 -26.85 10.10
C ASP A 34 -0.03 -25.39 9.61
N SER A 35 0.75 -25.22 8.55
CA SER A 35 1.16 -23.92 8.02
C SER A 35 0.07 -23.32 7.14
N GLU A 36 -0.73 -24.18 6.51
CA GLU A 36 -1.91 -23.77 5.74
C GLU A 36 -2.98 -23.21 6.68
N ARG A 37 -3.29 -23.92 7.77
CA ARG A 37 -4.24 -23.42 8.77
C ARG A 37 -3.75 -22.17 9.47
N PHE A 38 -2.45 -22.09 9.77
CA PHE A 38 -1.87 -20.86 10.33
C PHE A 38 -2.01 -19.69 9.36
N TYR A 39 -1.64 -19.88 8.09
CA TYR A 39 -1.79 -18.86 7.05
C TYR A 39 -3.25 -18.38 6.93
N ASN A 40 -4.20 -19.31 6.83
CA ASN A 40 -5.62 -18.98 6.73
C ASN A 40 -6.11 -18.25 7.99
N SER A 41 -5.70 -18.68 9.19
CA SER A 41 -6.09 -17.99 10.43
C SER A 41 -5.56 -16.55 10.51
N VAL A 42 -4.38 -16.27 9.94
CA VAL A 42 -3.87 -14.90 9.86
C VAL A 42 -4.67 -14.07 8.86
N LEU A 43 -5.09 -14.67 7.74
CA LEU A 43 -5.99 -14.00 6.80
C LEU A 43 -7.35 -13.69 7.40
N ASP A 44 -7.93 -14.63 8.17
CA ASP A 44 -9.21 -14.43 8.85
C ASP A 44 -9.14 -13.20 9.78
N ILE A 45 -8.04 -13.02 10.52
CA ILE A 45 -7.79 -11.82 11.34
C ILE A 45 -7.71 -10.56 10.46
N PHE A 46 -7.07 -10.64 9.30
CA PHE A 46 -6.95 -9.50 8.39
C PHE A 46 -8.28 -9.09 7.73
N GLU A 47 -9.25 -10.00 7.67
CA GLU A 47 -10.58 -9.78 7.13
C GLU A 47 -11.62 -9.41 8.20
N ASP A 48 -11.27 -9.54 9.48
CA ASP A 48 -12.13 -9.19 10.61
C ASP A 48 -12.45 -7.67 10.60
N PRO A 49 -13.75 -7.29 10.54
CA PRO A 49 -14.15 -5.89 10.55
C PRO A 49 -13.70 -5.14 11.81
N ASP A 50 -13.59 -5.82 12.95
CA ASP A 50 -13.20 -5.21 14.23
C ASP A 50 -11.70 -4.87 14.26
N GLU A 51 -10.87 -5.63 13.52
CA GLU A 51 -9.41 -5.46 13.43
C GLU A 51 -8.97 -4.53 12.29
N LYS A 52 -9.92 -4.04 11.48
CA LYS A 52 -9.65 -3.28 10.25
C LYS A 52 -8.74 -2.06 10.44
N GLN A 53 -8.85 -1.37 11.57
CA GLN A 53 -8.02 -0.21 11.87
C GLN A 53 -6.55 -0.62 12.02
N GLU A 54 -6.29 -1.65 12.82
CA GLU A 54 -4.93 -2.18 13.05
C GLU A 54 -4.34 -2.77 11.77
N VAL A 55 -5.14 -3.49 10.99
CA VAL A 55 -4.72 -4.09 9.71
C VAL A 55 -4.33 -3.00 8.69
N ASN A 56 -5.03 -1.87 8.67
CA ASN A 56 -4.68 -0.74 7.82
C ASN A 56 -3.35 -0.10 8.25
N ASP A 57 -3.17 0.14 9.55
CA ASP A 57 -1.94 0.72 10.09
C ASP A 57 -0.74 -0.21 9.85
N LEU A 58 -0.92 -1.52 10.02
CA LEU A 58 0.05 -2.56 9.67
C LEU A 58 0.42 -2.49 8.18
N THR A 59 -0.58 -2.39 7.30
CA THR A 59 -0.37 -2.31 5.85
C THR A 59 0.39 -1.03 5.47
N VAL A 60 0.07 0.10 6.08
CA VAL A 60 0.80 1.36 5.88
C VAL A 60 2.25 1.24 6.34
N TRP A 61 2.48 0.63 7.50
CA TRP A 61 3.82 0.40 8.03
C TRP A 61 4.65 -0.47 7.09
N TRP A 62 4.13 -1.63 6.66
CA TRP A 62 4.83 -2.52 5.73
C TRP A 62 5.14 -1.84 4.39
N ASN A 63 4.19 -1.08 3.85
CA ASN A 63 4.40 -0.34 2.62
C ASN A 63 5.54 0.68 2.73
N ARG A 64 5.71 1.33 3.89
CA ARG A 64 6.83 2.25 4.14
C ARG A 64 8.17 1.52 4.21
N GLN A 65 8.20 0.29 4.73
CA GLN A 65 9.44 -0.50 4.83
C GLN A 65 9.89 -1.07 3.48
N ILE A 66 8.96 -1.66 2.73
CA ILE A 66 9.28 -2.40 1.50
C ILE A 66 9.37 -1.47 0.29
N PHE A 67 8.59 -0.40 0.27
CA PHE A 67 8.53 0.53 -0.87
C PHE A 67 8.95 1.94 -0.41
N PRO A 68 10.23 2.33 -0.55
CA PRO A 68 10.72 3.65 -0.17
C PRO A 68 9.92 4.81 -0.82
N SER A 69 9.41 4.58 -2.04
CA SER A 69 8.56 5.53 -2.77
C SER A 69 7.12 5.64 -2.23
N PHE A 70 6.71 4.80 -1.29
CA PHE A 70 5.40 4.89 -0.65
C PHE A 70 5.31 6.11 0.28
N SER A 71 6.42 6.48 0.94
CA SER A 71 6.50 7.68 1.79
C SER A 71 6.46 8.99 1.00
N THR A 72 6.89 9.02 -0.26
CA THR A 72 6.83 10.24 -1.09
C THR A 72 5.40 10.59 -1.52
N ALA A 73 4.50 9.61 -1.64
CA ALA A 73 3.08 9.84 -1.95
C ALA A 73 2.28 10.36 -0.74
N GLN A 74 2.76 10.11 0.48
CA GLN A 74 2.12 10.50 1.73
C GLN A 74 2.76 11.72 2.39
N ARG A 75 3.78 12.36 1.78
CA ARG A 75 4.13 13.73 2.18
C ARG A 75 2.83 14.53 2.06
N PRO A 76 2.36 15.20 3.13
CA PRO A 76 1.31 16.18 2.97
C PRO A 76 1.77 17.06 1.81
N LEU A 77 0.93 17.19 0.78
CA LEU A 77 1.16 18.20 -0.24
C LEU A 77 1.14 19.52 0.53
N VAL A 78 2.32 19.94 0.99
CA VAL A 78 2.49 21.23 1.65
C VAL A 78 1.91 22.19 0.64
N LYS A 79 0.96 23.02 1.08
CA LYS A 79 0.20 23.91 0.19
C LYS A 79 1.11 24.80 -0.69
N ASN A 80 2.39 24.89 -0.34
CA ASN A 80 3.46 25.63 -1.01
C ASN A 80 4.52 24.75 -1.72
N SER A 81 4.28 23.45 -1.91
CA SER A 81 5.24 22.57 -2.59
C SER A 81 5.44 23.00 -4.05
N ALA A 82 6.64 22.79 -4.58
CA ALA A 82 6.97 23.11 -5.98
C ALA A 82 5.97 22.49 -6.97
N LEU A 83 5.47 21.29 -6.68
CA LEU A 83 4.46 20.60 -7.50
C LEU A 83 3.12 21.35 -7.53
N ALA A 84 2.66 21.90 -6.41
CA ALA A 84 1.43 22.69 -6.35
C ALA A 84 1.55 23.96 -7.22
N ARG A 85 2.69 24.66 -7.14
CA ARG A 85 2.98 25.85 -7.96
C ARG A 85 3.09 25.52 -9.45
N ILE A 86 3.64 24.36 -9.81
CA ILE A 86 3.71 23.90 -11.21
C ILE A 86 2.32 23.59 -11.76
N ARG A 87 1.45 22.95 -10.96
CA ARG A 87 0.06 22.65 -11.37
C ARG A 87 -0.77 23.92 -11.55
N GLU A 88 -0.65 24.88 -10.64
CA GLU A 88 -1.33 26.18 -10.75
C GLU A 88 -0.91 26.95 -12.02
N LYS A 89 0.40 27.02 -12.31
CA LYS A 89 0.89 27.64 -13.54
C LYS A 89 0.28 27.00 -14.79
N ARG A 90 0.24 25.67 -14.86
CA ARG A 90 -0.32 24.95 -16.01
C ARG A 90 -1.82 25.20 -16.19
N ALA A 91 -2.58 25.28 -15.10
CA ALA A 91 -4.01 25.61 -15.16
C ALA A 91 -4.22 27.02 -15.73
N ARG A 92 -3.47 28.01 -15.22
CA ARG A 92 -3.57 29.41 -15.66
C ARG A 92 -3.17 29.59 -17.12
N THR A 93 -2.15 28.90 -17.60
CA THR A 93 -1.76 28.93 -19.03
C THR A 93 -2.82 28.30 -19.93
N LYS A 94 -3.52 27.26 -19.46
CA LYS A 94 -4.56 26.59 -20.23
C LYS A 94 -5.82 27.46 -20.40
N GLU A 95 -6.15 28.26 -19.38
CA GLU A 95 -7.25 29.23 -19.44
C GLU A 95 -6.93 30.40 -20.39
N VAL A 96 -5.69 30.90 -20.37
CA VAL A 96 -5.25 31.97 -21.29
C VAL A 96 -5.27 31.51 -22.75
N SER A 97 -4.92 30.26 -23.05
CA SER A 97 -4.99 29.73 -24.43
C SER A 97 -6.40 29.45 -24.94
N ALA A 98 -7.41 29.43 -24.06
CA ALA A 98 -8.81 29.16 -24.43
C ALA A 98 -9.65 30.43 -24.64
N GLY A 99 -9.14 31.61 -24.24
CA GLY A 99 -9.85 32.89 -24.31
C GLY A 99 -9.59 33.74 -25.56
N ASP A 100 -8.71 33.32 -26.47
CA ASP A 100 -8.23 34.13 -27.60
C ASP A 100 -8.91 33.75 -28.94
N GLY A 101 -10.14 33.23 -28.88
CA GLY A 101 -10.83 32.63 -30.03
C GLY A 101 -12.24 33.14 -30.33
N ASP A 102 -12.74 34.18 -29.64
CA ASP A 102 -14.09 34.70 -29.90
C ASP A 102 -14.09 36.23 -29.96
N GLY A 103 -14.08 36.78 -31.18
CA GLY A 103 -14.26 38.22 -31.38
C GLY A 103 -13.62 38.82 -32.63
N ALA A 104 -13.91 38.31 -33.83
CA ALA A 104 -13.81 39.09 -35.07
C ALA A 104 -14.64 38.47 -36.22
N SER A 105 -15.95 38.69 -36.21
CA SER A 105 -16.76 38.71 -37.44
C SER A 105 -18.01 39.57 -37.26
N ALA A 106 -18.24 40.41 -38.28
CA ALA A 106 -19.32 41.36 -38.53
C ALA A 106 -19.07 42.80 -38.05
#